data_AF-A0A3B9PYH3-F1
#
_entry.id   AF-A0A3B9PYH3-F1
#
_cell.length_a   1.000
_cell.length_b   1.000
_cell.length_c   1.000
_cell.angle_alpha   90.00
_cell.angle_beta   90.00
_cell.angle_gamma   90.00
#
_symmetry.space_group_name_H-M   'P 1'
#
loop_
_entity.id
_entity.type
_entity.pdbx_description
1 polymer ?
#
loop_
_entity_poly.entity_id
_entity_poly.type
_entity_poly.pdbx_seq_one_letter_code
_entity_poly.pdbx_strand_id
1 'polypeptide(L)' 'EYYINYKIERLKEKLLDTNLTIAQAFAACNMNYNGHSAKLFKEKVGVSPSVYRKMSVKNK' A
#
# COMPACT_ATOMS: atom_id res chain seq x y z
N GLU A 1 -17.77 -1.04 1.00
CA GLU A 1 -16.68 -0.33 0.30
C GLU A 1 -15.92 0.69 1.15
N TYR A 2 -16.62 1.47 2.00
CA TYR A 2 -16.05 2.54 2.83
C TYR A 2 -14.82 2.14 3.68
N TYR A 3 -14.90 1.00 4.37
CA TYR A 3 -13.83 0.53 5.25
C TYR A 3 -12.56 0.10 4.48
N ILE A 4 -12.72 -0.43 3.26
CA ILE A 4 -11.59 -0.82 2.42
C ILE A 4 -10.87 0.42 1.88
N ASN A 5 -11.62 1.43 1.41
CA ASN A 5 -11.03 2.67 0.92
C ASN A 5 -10.22 3.37 2.02
N TYR A 6 -10.74 3.42 3.26
CA TYR A 6 -9.99 3.94 4.41
C TYR A 6 -8.67 3.18 4.66
N LYS A 7 -8.70 1.84 4.60
CA LYS A 7 -7.47 1.03 4.73
C LYS A 7 -6.47 1.30 3.60
N ILE A 8 -6.94 1.45 2.37
CA ILE A 8 -6.09 1.75 1.20
C ILE A 8 -5.41 3.12 1.35
N GLU A 9 -6.14 4.14 1.80
CA GLU A 9 -5.57 5.48 2.03
C GLU A 9 -4.48 5.44 3.09
N ARG A 10 -4.71 4.78 4.24
CA ARG A 10 -3.67 4.59 5.26
C ARG A 10 -2.49 3.77 4.76
N LEU A 11 -2.75 2.77 3.93
CA LEU A 11 -1.71 1.92 3.35
C LEU A 11 -0.82 2.72 2.40
N LYS A 12 -1.37 3.66 1.63
CA LYS A 12 -0.56 4.57 0.80
C LYS A 12 0.45 5.32 1.66
N GLU A 13 0.02 5.93 2.76
CA GLU A 13 0.92 6.64 3.69
C GLU A 13 2.01 5.72 4.26
N LYS A 14 1.65 4.51 4.71
CA LYS A 14 2.62 3.53 5.24
C LYS A 14 3.57 2.99 4.18
N LEU A 15 3.17 2.92 2.91
CA LEU A 15 4.05 2.56 1.82
C LEU A 15 5.10 3.63 1.53
N LEU A 16 4.86 4.89 1.89
CA LEU A 16 5.85 5.97 1.76
C LEU A 16 6.92 5.94 2.84
N ASP A 17 6.65 5.29 3.97
CA ASP A 17 7.62 5.10 5.03
C ASP A 17 8.67 4.06 4.62
N THR A 18 9.88 4.53 4.31
CA THR A 18 11.01 3.69 3.89
C THR A 18 11.58 2.84 5.02
N ASN A 19 11.22 3.13 6.28
CA ASN A 19 11.62 2.30 7.43
C ASN A 19 10.77 1.03 7.55
N LEU A 20 9.63 0.97 6.86
CA LEU A 20 8.77 -0.20 6.82
C LEU A 20 9.03 -1.00 5.53
N THR A 21 9.05 -2.32 5.61
CA THR A 21 8.90 -3.17 4.42
C THR A 21 7.48 -3.07 3.86
N ILE A 22 7.26 -3.52 2.61
CA ILE A 22 5.90 -3.58 2.03
C ILE A 22 4.99 -4.42 2.93
N ALA A 23 5.46 -5.57 3.43
CA ALA A 23 4.68 -6.43 4.31
C ALA A 23 4.32 -5.74 5.64
N GLN A 24 5.24 -4.99 6.25
CA GLN A 24 4.98 -4.23 7.47
C GLN A 24 4.00 -3.08 7.26
N ALA A 25 4.05 -2.41 6.10
CA ALA A 25 3.07 -1.40 5.74
C ALA A 25 1.64 -1.99 5.67
N PHE A 26 1.50 -3.19 5.08
CA PHE A 26 0.23 -3.92 5.08
C PHE A 26 -0.21 -4.32 6.50
N ALA A 27 0.70 -4.88 7.30
CA ALA A 27 0.40 -5.30 8.67
C ALA A 27 -0.06 -4.12 9.54
N ALA A 28 0.55 -2.94 9.39
CA ALA A 28 0.16 -1.71 10.09
C ALA A 28 -1.26 -1.21 9.73
N CYS A 29 -1.84 -1.69 8.63
CA CYS A 29 -3.20 -1.40 8.20
C CYS A 29 -4.18 -2.57 8.45
N ASN A 30 -3.79 -3.55 9.28
CA ASN A 30 -4.55 -4.78 9.52
C ASN A 30 -4.87 -5.51 8.21
N MET A 31 -3.85 -5.66 7.35
CA MET A 31 -3.90 -6.38 6.07
C MET A 31 -2.71 -7.33 5.98
N ASN A 32 -2.93 -8.50 5.38
CA ASN A 32 -1.83 -9.42 5.05
C ASN A 32 -1.30 -9.10 3.66
N TYR A 33 0.01 -9.08 3.48
CA TYR A 33 0.60 -8.91 2.15
C TYR A 33 0.57 -10.24 1.39
N ASN A 34 -0.30 -10.33 0.38
CA ASN A 34 -0.46 -11.47 -0.50
C ASN A 34 -0.97 -11.02 -1.87
N GLY A 35 -1.10 -11.96 -2.82
CA GLY A 35 -1.55 -11.65 -4.18
C GLY A 35 -2.92 -10.97 -4.23
N HIS A 36 -3.84 -11.34 -3.34
CA HIS A 36 -5.19 -10.76 -3.28
C HIS A 36 -5.15 -9.31 -2.81
N SER A 37 -4.47 -9.02 -1.70
CA SER A 37 -4.40 -7.66 -1.14
C SER A 37 -3.57 -6.71 -2.01
N ALA A 38 -2.53 -7.22 -2.67
CA ALA A 38 -1.76 -6.45 -3.65
C ALA A 38 -2.60 -6.12 -4.90
N LYS A 39 -3.43 -7.06 -5.36
CA LYS A 39 -4.37 -6.83 -6.47
C LYS A 39 -5.42 -5.79 -6.08
N LEU A 40 -6.02 -5.92 -4.90
CA LEU A 40 -7.00 -4.97 -4.38
C LEU A 40 -6.44 -3.53 -4.31
N PHE A 41 -5.20 -3.39 -3.82
CA PHE A 41 -4.51 -2.10 -3.83
C PHE A 41 -4.36 -1.55 -5.25
N LYS A 42 -3.93 -2.38 -6.20
CA LYS A 42 -3.80 -1.96 -7.61
C LYS A 42 -5.15 -1.57 -8.23
N GLU A 43 -6.23 -2.27 -7.91
CA GLU A 43 -7.56 -1.95 -8.42
C GLU A 43 -8.07 -0.61 -7.88
N LYS A 44 -7.71 -0.24 -6.66
CA LYS A 44 -8.11 1.04 -6.04
C LYS A 44 -7.17 2.21 -6.33
N VAL A 45 -5.87 1.94 -6.52
CA VAL A 45 -4.82 2.98 -6.66
C VAL A 45 -4.29 3.08 -8.09
N GLY A 46 -4.54 2.08 -8.94
CA GLY A 46 -4.07 2.00 -10.33
C GLY A 46 -2.69 1.34 -10.52
N VAL A 47 -1.88 1.27 -9.46
CA VAL A 47 -0.53 0.67 -9.50
C VAL A 47 -0.31 -0.29 -8.34
N SER A 48 0.64 -1.22 -8.49
CA SER A 48 0.98 -2.15 -7.40
C SER A 48 1.65 -1.43 -6.22
N PRO A 49 1.57 -1.97 -4.98
CA PRO A 49 2.19 -1.35 -3.81
C PRO A 49 3.69 -1.05 -3.96
N SER A 50 4.42 -1.99 -4.59
CA SER A 50 5.86 -1.86 -4.83
C SER A 50 6.17 -0.77 -5.86
N VAL A 51 5.33 -0.61 -6.88
CA VAL A 51 5.46 0.47 -7.87
C VAL A 51 5.13 1.82 -7.22
N TYR A 52 4.05 1.90 -6.45
CA TYR A 52 3.67 3.10 -5.72
C TYR A 52 4.81 3.63 -4.85
N ARG A 53 5.41 2.76 -4.02
CA ARG A 53 6.58 3.13 -3.20
C ARG A 53 7.74 3.65 -4.03
N LYS A 54 8.08 2.98 -5.13
CA LYS A 54 9.20 3.40 -6.02
C LYS A 54 8.95 4.76 -6.66
N MET A 55 7.72 5.06 -7.05
CA MET A 55 7.37 6.36 -7.64
C MET A 55 7.60 7.50 -6.65
N SER A 56 7.25 7.30 -5.38
CA SER A 56 7.42 8.35 -4.37
C SER A 56 8.87 8.59 -3.96
N VAL A 57 9.73 7.57 -4.03
CA VAL A 57 11.17 7.73 -3.79
C VAL A 57 11.87 8.51 -4.91
N LYS A 58 11.35 8.47 -6.15
CA LYS A 58 11.90 9.23 -7.29
C LYS A 58 11.52 10.71 -7.32
N ASN A 59 10.54 11.12 -6.52
CA ASN A 59 10.07 12.51 -6.42
C ASN A 59 10.71 13.28 -5.25
N LYS A 60 11.69 12.68 -4.56
CA LYS A 60 12.60 13.35 -3.61
C LYS A 60 13.94 13.59 -4.28
#